data_AF-A0A432J014-F1
#
_entry.id   AF-A0A432J014-F1
#
_cell.length_a   1.000
_cell.length_b   1.000
_cell.length_c   1.000
_cell.angle_alpha   90.00
_cell.angle_beta   90.00
_cell.angle_gamma   90.00
#
_symmetry.space_group_name_H-M   'P 1'
#
loop_
_entity.id
_entity.type
_entity.pdbx_description
1 polymer ?
#
loop_
_entity_poly.entity_id
_entity_poly.type
_entity_poly.pdbx_seq_one_letter_code
_entity_poly.pdbx_strand_id
1 'polypeptide(L)'
;MFDAVESLVRDLSALEKLLTDRDISSVRLVVNPEKMVIKEAQRAFTYLNLYNLPVDAVISNRYLPDAIQDAYFDKWKERQKQYRQMIHNAFSPLPIFKAPLMEEEVVGVAMLTKLGDAIYDEKDPTTIFYRGKAQHITKEDGTYILQLPLPLVQKGEIHLHRGAFDELIVRIGGWKRHISLPAVLAGKEVAGARYREERLEIKFR
;
A
#
# COMPACT_ATOMS: atom_id res chain seq x y z
N MET A 1 -6.05 -36.24 21.31
CA MET A 1 -4.96 -35.69 20.47
C MET A 1 -5.48 -35.31 19.10
N PHE A 2 -6.24 -36.19 18.42
CA PHE A 2 -6.94 -35.87 17.17
C PHE A 2 -7.92 -34.69 17.30
N ASP A 3 -8.79 -34.69 18.33
CA ASP A 3 -9.77 -33.60 18.52
C ASP A 3 -9.14 -32.22 18.72
N ALA A 4 -7.97 -32.15 19.36
CA ALA A 4 -7.24 -30.89 19.57
C ALA A 4 -6.65 -30.34 18.28
N VAL A 5 -6.14 -31.24 17.41
CA VAL A 5 -5.64 -30.87 16.08
C VAL A 5 -6.80 -30.44 15.18
N GLU A 6 -7.92 -31.15 15.22
CA GLU A 6 -9.11 -30.81 14.45
C GLU A 6 -9.71 -29.45 14.85
N SER A 7 -9.78 -29.16 16.16
CA SER A 7 -10.19 -27.83 16.64
C SER A 7 -9.26 -26.73 16.15
N LEU A 8 -7.94 -26.93 16.23
CA LEU A 8 -6.97 -25.92 15.79
C LEU A 8 -7.07 -25.64 14.29
N VAL A 9 -7.25 -26.68 13.46
CA VAL A 9 -7.46 -26.51 12.01
C VAL A 9 -8.74 -25.74 11.72
N ARG A 10 -9.82 -26.03 12.46
CA ARG A 10 -11.09 -25.31 12.32
C ARG A 10 -10.95 -23.84 12.72
N ASP A 11 -10.28 -23.56 13.83
CA ASP A 11 -10.08 -22.21 14.35
C ASP A 11 -9.19 -21.38 13.42
N LEU A 12 -8.14 -21.98 12.86
CA LEU A 12 -7.29 -21.33 11.87
C LEU A 12 -8.05 -21.00 10.58
N SER A 13 -8.90 -21.92 10.12
CA SER A 13 -9.75 -21.71 8.93
C SER A 13 -10.78 -20.61 9.16
N ALA A 14 -11.34 -20.52 10.37
CA ALA A 14 -12.27 -19.45 10.73
C ALA A 14 -11.57 -18.09 10.79
N LEU A 15 -10.37 -18.04 11.38
CA LEU A 15 -9.54 -16.84 11.43
C LEU A 15 -9.15 -16.36 10.04
N GLU A 16 -8.70 -17.26 9.15
CA GLU A 16 -8.35 -16.92 7.77
C GLU A 16 -9.53 -16.27 7.04
N LYS A 17 -10.74 -16.83 7.17
CA LYS A 17 -11.96 -16.26 6.58
C LYS A 17 -12.22 -14.84 7.11
N LEU A 18 -12.13 -14.63 8.43
CA LEU A 18 -12.37 -13.32 9.03
C LEU A 18 -11.35 -12.27 8.57
N LEU A 19 -10.07 -12.62 8.53
CA LEU A 19 -8.99 -11.70 8.18
C LEU A 19 -8.91 -11.38 6.68
N THR A 20 -9.48 -12.24 5.83
CA THR A 20 -9.47 -12.05 4.36
C THR A 20 -10.80 -11.50 3.82
N ASP A 21 -11.85 -11.48 4.64
CA ASP A 21 -13.14 -10.85 4.32
C ASP A 21 -13.03 -9.32 4.38
N ARG A 22 -13.22 -8.68 3.22
CA ARG A 22 -13.08 -7.24 3.02
C ARG A 22 -14.22 -6.41 3.60
N ASP A 23 -15.32 -7.04 4.00
CA ASP A 23 -16.45 -6.34 4.62
C ASP A 23 -16.42 -6.45 6.15
N ILE A 24 -15.54 -7.30 6.69
CA ILE A 24 -15.41 -7.55 8.13
C ILE A 24 -14.11 -6.97 8.68
N SER A 25 -12.98 -7.11 7.97
CA SER A 25 -11.68 -6.66 8.45
C SER A 25 -10.92 -5.86 7.40
N SER A 26 -10.04 -4.97 7.87
CA SER A 26 -9.09 -4.25 7.03
C SER A 26 -7.83 -3.88 7.79
N VAL A 27 -6.77 -3.58 7.04
CA VAL A 27 -5.50 -3.10 7.55
C VAL A 27 -5.26 -1.69 7.04
N ARG A 28 -4.83 -0.78 7.92
CA ARG A 28 -4.36 0.55 7.53
C ARG A 28 -2.87 0.66 7.75
N LEU A 29 -2.13 1.00 6.69
CA LEU A 29 -0.68 1.16 6.78
C LEU A 29 -0.35 2.55 7.31
N VAL A 30 0.55 2.64 8.28
CA VAL A 30 1.08 3.92 8.76
C VAL A 30 2.48 4.11 8.21
N VAL A 31 2.75 5.27 7.59
CA VAL A 31 4.01 5.56 6.92
C VAL A 31 4.49 6.97 7.25
N ASN A 32 5.78 7.13 7.55
CA ASN A 32 6.40 8.45 7.63
C ASN A 32 6.90 8.89 6.24
N PRO A 33 6.84 10.19 5.88
CA PRO A 33 7.40 10.78 4.66
C PRO A 33 8.93 10.69 4.57
N GLU A 34 9.46 9.47 4.50
CA GLU A 34 10.88 9.17 4.37
C GLU A 34 11.07 8.02 3.40
N LYS A 35 12.04 8.13 2.48
CA LYS A 35 12.23 7.19 1.37
C LYS A 35 12.32 5.73 1.80
N MET A 36 13.05 5.43 2.88
CA MET A 36 13.25 4.06 3.36
C MET A 36 11.97 3.48 3.96
N VAL A 37 11.28 4.26 4.81
CA VAL A 37 10.02 3.89 5.45
C VAL A 37 8.91 3.68 4.40
N ILE A 38 8.86 4.50 3.36
CA ILE A 38 7.92 4.33 2.24
C ILE A 38 8.16 2.99 1.54
N LYS A 39 9.42 2.62 1.28
CA LYS A 39 9.77 1.32 0.66
C LYS A 39 9.42 0.14 1.56
N GLU A 40 9.59 0.27 2.87
CA GLU A 40 9.16 -0.75 3.84
C GLU A 40 7.64 -0.94 3.84
N ALA A 41 6.89 0.17 3.84
CA ALA A 41 5.43 0.13 3.75
C ALA A 41 4.97 -0.47 2.40
N GLN A 42 5.68 -0.22 1.29
CA GLN A 42 5.40 -0.87 0.00
C GLN A 42 5.61 -2.39 0.03
N ARG A 43 6.67 -2.85 0.71
CA ARG A 43 6.90 -4.29 0.94
C ARG A 43 5.76 -4.88 1.76
N ALA A 44 5.43 -4.28 2.90
CA ALA A 44 4.33 -4.73 3.75
C ALA A 44 3.00 -4.77 2.97
N PHE A 45 2.68 -3.73 2.21
CA PHE A 45 1.50 -3.68 1.36
C PHE A 45 1.43 -4.84 0.37
N THR A 46 2.56 -5.17 -0.28
CA THR A 46 2.60 -6.25 -1.24
C THR A 46 2.40 -7.61 -0.57
N TYR A 47 2.99 -7.82 0.62
CA TYR A 47 2.76 -9.03 1.42
C TYR A 47 1.29 -9.16 1.86
N LEU A 48 0.67 -8.08 2.33
CA LEU A 48 -0.74 -8.07 2.70
C LEU A 48 -1.63 -8.46 1.51
N ASN A 49 -1.39 -7.90 0.32
CA ASN A 49 -2.13 -8.27 -0.89
C ASN A 49 -1.86 -9.73 -1.33
N LEU A 50 -0.63 -10.24 -1.17
CA LEU A 50 -0.28 -11.63 -1.48
C LEU A 50 -1.10 -12.61 -0.61
N TYR A 51 -1.28 -12.31 0.67
CA TYR A 51 -2.09 -13.10 1.59
C TYR A 51 -3.57 -12.70 1.59
N ASN A 52 -4.00 -11.91 0.59
CA ASN A 52 -5.37 -11.42 0.42
C ASN A 52 -5.94 -10.67 1.65
N LEU A 53 -5.06 -10.11 2.49
CA LEU A 53 -5.43 -9.24 3.59
C LEU A 53 -5.84 -7.87 3.02
N PRO A 54 -7.10 -7.42 3.24
CA PRO A 54 -7.58 -6.15 2.73
C PRO A 54 -6.84 -4.97 3.36
N VAL A 55 -6.33 -4.09 2.52
CA VAL A 55 -5.79 -2.79 2.94
C VAL A 55 -6.73 -1.71 2.41
N ASP A 56 -7.35 -0.95 3.30
CA ASP A 56 -8.37 0.03 2.92
C ASP A 56 -7.85 1.47 2.89
N ALA A 57 -6.75 1.76 3.56
CA ALA A 57 -6.17 3.10 3.59
C ALA A 57 -4.69 3.14 4.00
N VAL A 58 -4.06 4.29 3.77
CA VAL A 58 -2.72 4.62 4.27
C VAL A 58 -2.78 5.89 5.09
N ILE A 59 -2.15 5.90 6.26
CA ILE A 59 -1.97 7.09 7.11
C ILE A 59 -0.54 7.58 6.93
N SER A 60 -0.38 8.74 6.31
CA SER A 60 0.91 9.43 6.22
C SER A 60 1.11 10.27 7.49
N ASN A 61 1.97 9.79 8.38
CA ASN A 61 2.25 10.40 9.68
C ASN A 61 3.30 11.51 9.64
N ARG A 62 3.30 12.39 10.64
CA ARG A 62 4.24 13.52 10.79
C ARG A 62 4.21 14.48 9.61
N TYR A 63 3.01 14.80 9.15
CA TYR A 63 2.80 15.80 8.12
C TYR A 63 3.05 17.21 8.70
N LEU A 64 4.04 17.93 8.20
CA LEU A 64 4.23 19.36 8.51
C LEU A 64 3.00 20.16 8.05
N PRO A 65 2.35 20.94 8.92
CA PRO A 65 1.22 21.79 8.55
C PRO A 65 1.60 22.81 7.48
N ASP A 66 0.70 23.04 6.52
CA ASP A 66 0.91 24.02 5.44
C ASP A 66 0.93 25.48 5.96
N ALA A 67 0.51 25.70 7.22
CA ALA A 67 0.52 27.00 7.90
C ALA A 67 1.93 27.55 8.20
N ILE A 68 2.98 26.72 8.15
CA ILE A 68 4.36 27.15 8.37
C ILE A 68 4.85 27.90 7.12
N GLN A 69 4.93 29.23 7.15
CA GLN A 69 5.35 30.06 5.99
C GLN A 69 6.84 30.43 5.96
N ASP A 70 7.62 29.99 6.94
CA ASP A 70 9.03 30.37 7.06
C ASP A 70 9.90 29.76 5.92
N ALA A 71 10.69 30.62 5.27
CA ALA A 71 11.57 30.30 4.16
C ALA A 71 12.63 29.25 4.50
N TYR A 72 12.99 29.11 5.79
CA TYR A 72 13.88 28.05 6.27
C TYR A 72 13.36 26.64 5.91
N PHE A 73 12.02 26.47 5.86
CA PHE A 73 11.38 25.19 5.59
C PHE A 73 11.10 24.91 4.10
N ASP A 74 11.44 25.82 3.18
CA ASP A 74 11.08 25.66 1.76
C ASP A 74 11.69 24.39 1.13
N LYS A 75 12.97 24.11 1.41
CA LYS A 75 13.62 22.87 0.97
C LYS A 75 12.99 21.61 1.57
N TRP A 76 12.47 21.71 2.80
CA TRP A 76 11.76 20.63 3.47
C TRP A 76 10.37 20.41 2.84
N LYS A 77 9.63 21.48 2.54
CA LYS A 77 8.33 21.41 1.85
C LYS A 77 8.46 20.77 0.47
N GLU A 78 9.51 21.12 -0.28
CA GLU A 78 9.77 20.53 -1.60
C GLU A 78 10.08 19.03 -1.50
N ARG A 79 10.93 18.62 -0.55
CA ARG A 79 11.16 17.19 -0.26
C ARG A 79 9.89 16.47 0.16
N GLN A 80 9.09 17.09 1.02
CA GLN A 80 7.82 16.52 1.49
C GLN A 80 6.83 16.37 0.33
N LYS A 81 6.81 17.30 -0.64
CA LYS A 81 6.02 17.18 -1.88
C LYS A 81 6.46 15.97 -2.71
N GLN A 82 7.76 15.75 -2.84
CA GLN A 82 8.30 14.57 -3.53
C GLN A 82 7.90 13.26 -2.81
N TYR A 83 7.99 13.23 -1.48
CA TYR A 83 7.55 12.06 -0.70
C TYR A 83 6.03 11.86 -0.74
N ARG A 84 5.22 12.92 -0.71
CA ARG A 84 3.77 12.85 -0.94
C ARG A 84 3.45 12.18 -2.27
N GLN A 85 4.11 12.62 -3.34
CA GLN A 85 3.91 12.02 -4.65
C GLN A 85 4.37 10.56 -4.69
N MET A 86 5.47 10.23 -4.02
CA MET A 86 5.96 8.85 -3.90
C MET A 86 4.97 7.95 -3.16
N ILE A 87 4.40 8.40 -2.03
CA ILE A 87 3.37 7.68 -1.28
C ILE A 87 2.11 7.51 -2.13
N HIS A 88 1.63 8.58 -2.78
CA HIS A 88 0.48 8.50 -3.67
C HIS A 88 0.67 7.47 -4.77
N ASN A 89 1.81 7.51 -5.48
CA ASN A 89 2.08 6.56 -6.57
C ASN A 89 2.28 5.13 -6.06
N ALA A 90 2.84 4.96 -4.86
CA ALA A 90 3.05 3.67 -4.24
C ALA A 90 1.74 2.96 -3.91
N PHE A 91 0.80 3.68 -3.29
CA PHE A 91 -0.39 3.09 -2.68
C PHE A 91 -1.69 3.34 -3.44
N SER A 92 -1.67 4.13 -4.53
CA SER A 92 -2.84 4.30 -5.40
C SER A 92 -3.44 2.93 -5.80
N PRO A 93 -4.78 2.78 -5.75
CA PRO A 93 -5.80 3.81 -5.55
C PRO A 93 -6.25 4.02 -4.08
N LEU A 94 -5.48 3.55 -3.09
CA LEU A 94 -5.87 3.70 -1.68
C LEU A 94 -6.00 5.17 -1.26
N PRO A 95 -7.00 5.52 -0.44
CA PRO A 95 -7.07 6.83 0.21
C PRO A 95 -5.89 7.01 1.16
N ILE A 96 -5.33 8.21 1.14
CA ILE A 96 -4.21 8.60 2.00
C ILE A 96 -4.68 9.67 2.99
N PHE A 97 -4.73 9.31 4.26
CA PHE A 97 -5.02 10.22 5.36
C PHE A 97 -3.73 10.89 5.82
N LYS A 98 -3.82 12.16 6.23
CA LYS A 98 -2.68 12.92 6.74
C LYS A 98 -2.80 13.01 8.25
N ALA A 99 -1.80 12.51 8.96
CA ALA A 99 -1.64 12.75 10.39
C ALA A 99 -0.62 13.89 10.57
N PRO A 100 -1.05 15.08 11.04
CA PRO A 100 -0.15 16.21 11.21
C PRO A 100 0.89 15.93 12.31
N LEU A 101 2.02 16.61 12.22
CA LEU A 101 2.96 16.69 13.33
C LEU A 101 2.32 17.56 14.42
N MET A 102 2.00 16.96 15.56
CA MET A 102 1.42 17.65 16.72
C MET A 102 2.48 18.49 17.44
N GLU A 103 2.07 19.61 18.03
CA GLU A 103 2.96 20.52 18.77
C GLU A 103 3.46 19.92 20.09
N GLU A 104 2.68 19.01 20.66
CA GLU A 104 2.95 18.32 21.91
C GLU A 104 2.93 16.80 21.71
N GLU A 105 3.47 16.07 22.67
CA GLU A 105 3.42 14.61 22.67
C GLU A 105 1.97 14.10 22.71
N VAL A 106 1.65 13.10 21.89
CA VAL A 106 0.29 12.55 21.80
C VAL A 106 0.07 11.54 22.92
N VAL A 107 -0.15 12.03 24.13
CA VAL A 107 -0.39 11.23 25.33
C VAL A 107 -1.72 11.59 25.99
N GLY A 108 -2.44 10.56 26.42
CA GLY A 108 -3.75 10.70 27.04
C GLY A 108 -4.88 10.89 26.03
N VAL A 109 -6.11 10.64 26.50
CA VAL A 109 -7.32 10.61 25.65
C VAL A 109 -7.52 11.93 24.91
N ALA A 110 -7.31 13.08 25.57
CA ALA A 110 -7.51 14.39 24.96
C ALA A 110 -6.62 14.62 23.72
N MET A 111 -5.34 14.26 23.79
CA MET A 111 -4.43 14.41 22.64
C MET A 111 -4.69 13.36 21.56
N LEU A 112 -5.07 12.13 21.96
CA LEU A 112 -5.48 11.09 21.02
C LEU A 112 -6.75 11.48 20.25
N THR A 113 -7.72 12.11 20.91
CA THR A 113 -8.93 12.66 20.26
C THR A 113 -8.56 13.73 19.26
N LYS A 114 -7.74 14.72 19.63
CA LYS A 114 -7.28 15.77 18.69
C LYS A 114 -6.58 15.19 17.47
N LEU A 115 -5.73 14.17 17.66
CA LEU A 115 -5.07 13.50 16.53
C LEU A 115 -6.07 12.74 15.66
N GLY A 116 -7.03 12.04 16.27
CA GLY A 116 -8.12 11.36 15.58
C GLY A 116 -8.92 12.32 14.70
N ASP A 117 -9.36 13.44 15.27
CA ASP A 117 -10.10 14.50 14.57
C ASP A 117 -9.28 15.06 13.40
N ALA A 118 -7.97 15.29 13.60
CA ALA A 118 -7.11 15.79 12.54
C ALA A 118 -6.89 14.80 11.39
N ILE A 119 -6.94 13.49 11.66
CA ILE A 119 -6.78 12.44 10.64
C ILE A 119 -8.08 12.20 9.89
N TYR A 120 -9.18 12.04 10.61
CA TYR A 120 -10.45 11.55 10.08
C TYR A 120 -11.44 12.65 9.75
N ASP A 121 -11.35 13.81 10.42
CA ASP A 121 -12.28 14.92 10.30
C ASP A 121 -13.72 14.40 10.55
N GLU A 122 -14.67 14.67 9.65
CA GLU A 122 -16.05 14.16 9.77
C GLU A 122 -16.21 12.67 9.39
N LYS A 123 -15.14 11.98 8.97
CA LYS A 123 -15.22 10.59 8.50
C LYS A 123 -15.21 9.61 9.68
N ASP A 124 -16.07 8.60 9.62
CA ASP A 124 -16.09 7.52 10.60
C ASP A 124 -14.83 6.63 10.47
N PRO A 125 -13.97 6.53 11.51
CA PRO A 125 -12.77 5.70 11.48
C PRO A 125 -13.07 4.20 11.40
N THR A 126 -14.29 3.74 11.63
CA THR A 126 -14.70 2.33 11.47
C THR A 126 -15.06 1.96 10.03
N THR A 127 -15.21 2.96 9.15
CA THR A 127 -15.55 2.73 7.73
C THR A 127 -14.41 2.09 6.96
N ILE A 128 -14.73 1.15 6.07
CA ILE A 128 -13.79 0.60 5.09
C ILE A 128 -13.74 1.54 3.88
N PHE A 129 -12.64 2.27 3.74
CA PHE A 129 -12.53 3.36 2.77
C PHE A 129 -12.16 2.89 1.35
N TYR A 130 -11.71 1.65 1.19
CA TYR A 130 -11.43 1.06 -0.12
C TYR A 130 -11.62 -0.45 -0.09
N ARG A 131 -12.35 -0.99 -1.08
CA ARG A 131 -12.70 -2.42 -1.18
C ARG A 131 -12.08 -3.14 -2.38
N GLY A 132 -11.35 -2.44 -3.24
CA GLY A 132 -10.76 -3.04 -4.44
C GLY A 132 -9.53 -3.90 -4.13
N LYS A 133 -9.11 -4.73 -5.10
CA LYS A 133 -7.79 -5.39 -5.06
C LYS A 133 -6.76 -4.45 -5.65
N ALA A 134 -6.00 -3.77 -4.79
CA ALA A 134 -4.95 -2.87 -5.25
C ALA A 134 -3.77 -3.60 -5.90
N GLN A 135 -3.56 -4.88 -5.55
CA GLN A 135 -2.70 -5.83 -6.28
C GLN A 135 -3.32 -7.23 -6.20
N HIS A 136 -3.15 -8.06 -7.22
CA HIS A 136 -3.54 -9.47 -7.18
C HIS A 136 -2.39 -10.33 -7.68
N ILE A 137 -1.97 -11.33 -6.91
CA ILE A 137 -0.93 -12.27 -7.31
C ILE A 137 -1.57 -13.66 -7.39
N THR A 138 -1.49 -14.30 -8.54
CA THR A 138 -1.90 -15.69 -8.75
C THR A 138 -0.71 -16.54 -9.18
N LYS A 139 -0.81 -17.85 -8.97
CA LYS A 139 0.15 -18.84 -9.45
C LYS A 139 -0.59 -19.81 -10.35
N GLU A 140 -0.18 -19.87 -11.61
CA GLU A 140 -0.77 -20.72 -12.65
C GLU A 140 0.36 -21.48 -13.35
N ASP A 141 0.32 -22.81 -13.36
CA ASP A 141 1.27 -23.68 -14.06
C ASP A 141 2.76 -23.35 -13.81
N GLY A 142 3.11 -23.03 -12.55
CA GLY A 142 4.47 -22.68 -12.15
C GLY A 142 4.90 -21.23 -12.49
N THR A 143 4.05 -20.49 -13.20
CA THR A 143 4.20 -19.07 -13.50
C THR A 143 3.44 -18.23 -12.47
N TYR A 144 4.02 -17.13 -12.00
CA TYR A 144 3.28 -16.17 -11.18
C TYR A 144 2.78 -15.01 -12.03
N ILE A 145 1.56 -14.57 -11.78
CA ILE A 145 0.94 -13.43 -12.46
C ILE A 145 0.64 -12.36 -11.42
N LEU A 146 1.27 -11.20 -11.54
CA LEU A 146 0.96 -9.99 -10.78
C LEU A 146 0.03 -9.12 -11.62
N GLN A 147 -1.20 -8.92 -11.16
CA GLN A 147 -2.17 -8.00 -11.74
C GLN A 147 -2.26 -6.73 -10.91
N LEU A 148 -2.24 -5.58 -11.59
CA LEU A 148 -2.31 -4.26 -10.97
C LEU A 148 -3.37 -3.43 -11.67
N PRO A 149 -4.34 -2.84 -10.96
CA PRO A 149 -5.22 -1.84 -11.56
C PRO A 149 -4.38 -0.65 -12.01
N LEU A 150 -4.57 -0.21 -13.25
CA LEU A 150 -3.97 1.00 -13.79
C LEU A 150 -5.08 1.99 -14.13
N PRO A 151 -5.06 3.21 -13.55
CA PRO A 151 -6.00 4.25 -13.93
C PRO A 151 -5.72 4.68 -15.38
N LEU A 152 -6.67 4.39 -16.29
CA LEU A 152 -6.81 4.86 -17.68
C LEU A 152 -5.55 5.51 -18.30
N VAL A 153 -4.44 4.77 -18.35
CA VAL A 153 -3.25 5.24 -19.04
C VAL A 153 -3.52 5.09 -20.53
N GLN A 154 -3.35 6.17 -21.30
CA GLN A 154 -3.39 6.08 -22.76
C GLN A 154 -2.44 4.95 -23.19
N LYS A 155 -2.90 4.04 -24.07
CA LYS A 155 -2.10 2.92 -24.57
C LYS A 155 -0.70 3.43 -24.94
N GLY A 156 0.29 3.01 -24.17
CA GLY A 156 1.68 3.40 -24.34
C GLY A 156 2.59 2.19 -24.14
N GLU A 157 3.84 2.30 -24.56
CA GLU A 157 4.82 1.24 -24.36
C GLU A 157 5.00 0.96 -22.86
N ILE A 158 4.93 -0.31 -22.50
CA ILE A 158 5.14 -0.79 -21.13
C ILE A 158 6.63 -1.06 -20.99
N HIS A 159 7.31 -0.25 -20.18
CA HIS A 159 8.69 -0.51 -19.80
C HIS A 159 8.74 -1.08 -18.39
N LEU A 160 9.33 -2.26 -18.28
CA LEU A 160 9.60 -2.92 -17.01
C LEU A 160 11.09 -2.92 -16.74
N HIS A 161 11.47 -2.47 -15.56
CA HIS A 161 12.86 -2.44 -15.14
C HIS A 161 13.00 -3.00 -13.73
N ARG A 162 13.89 -3.99 -13.54
CA ARG A 162 14.25 -4.52 -12.23
C ARG A 162 15.06 -3.48 -11.45
N GLY A 163 14.50 -2.97 -10.36
CA GLY A 163 15.20 -2.10 -9.42
C GLY A 163 16.08 -2.88 -8.45
N ALA A 164 16.83 -2.15 -7.62
CA ALA A 164 17.56 -2.74 -6.50
C ALA A 164 16.60 -3.26 -5.41
N PHE A 165 17.01 -4.27 -4.64
CA PHE A 165 16.26 -4.84 -3.51
C PHE A 165 14.88 -5.36 -3.89
N ASP A 166 14.82 -6.22 -4.91
CA ASP A 166 13.59 -6.90 -5.35
C ASP A 166 12.47 -5.94 -5.75
N GLU A 167 12.81 -4.82 -6.39
CA GLU A 167 11.83 -3.89 -6.92
C GLU A 167 11.56 -4.15 -8.41
N LEU A 168 10.31 -3.94 -8.81
CA LEU A 168 9.92 -3.77 -10.21
C LEU A 168 9.45 -2.34 -10.43
N ILE A 169 10.11 -1.65 -11.36
CA ILE A 169 9.73 -0.33 -11.81
C ILE A 169 8.91 -0.52 -13.08
N VAL A 170 7.64 -0.11 -13.01
CA VAL A 170 6.73 -0.10 -14.15
C VAL A 170 6.61 1.32 -14.66
N ARG A 171 6.84 1.53 -15.97
CA ARG A 171 6.58 2.79 -16.66
C ARG A 171 5.66 2.56 -17.85
N ILE A 172 4.63 3.40 -17.98
CA ILE A 172 3.71 3.41 -19.11
C ILE A 172 3.41 4.87 -19.42
N GLY A 173 3.94 5.37 -20.54
CA GLY A 173 3.92 6.81 -20.83
C GLY A 173 4.55 7.63 -19.69
N GLY A 174 3.83 8.63 -19.18
CA GLY A 174 4.25 9.45 -18.03
C GLY A 174 4.00 8.81 -16.65
N TRP A 175 3.30 7.67 -16.59
CA TRP A 175 3.01 6.99 -15.33
C TRP A 175 4.18 6.10 -14.93
N LYS A 176 4.64 6.23 -13.68
CA LYS A 176 5.74 5.45 -13.11
C LYS A 176 5.38 4.95 -11.71
N ARG A 177 5.47 3.64 -11.50
CA ARG A 177 5.25 3.00 -10.20
C ARG A 177 6.41 2.10 -9.81
N HIS A 178 6.83 2.21 -8.56
CA HIS A 178 7.74 1.26 -7.94
C HIS A 178 6.91 0.22 -7.19
N ILE A 179 7.20 -1.05 -7.41
CA ILE A 179 6.54 -2.18 -6.78
C ILE A 179 7.61 -2.99 -6.08
N SER A 180 7.46 -3.18 -4.78
CA SER A 180 8.28 -4.15 -4.07
C SER A 180 7.76 -5.55 -4.37
N LEU A 181 8.61 -6.46 -4.79
CA LEU A 181 8.23 -7.83 -5.07
C LEU A 181 8.36 -8.67 -3.79
N PRO A 182 7.39 -9.54 -3.50
CA PRO A 182 7.54 -10.51 -2.42
C PRO A 182 8.64 -11.51 -2.78
N ALA A 183 9.23 -12.16 -1.76
CA ALA A 183 10.35 -13.10 -1.95
C ALA A 183 10.11 -14.17 -3.04
N VAL A 184 8.86 -14.61 -3.21
CA VAL A 184 8.47 -15.58 -4.24
C VAL A 184 8.60 -15.08 -5.69
N LEU A 185 8.56 -13.76 -5.91
CA LEU A 185 8.75 -13.10 -7.21
C LEU A 185 10.12 -12.43 -7.33
N ALA A 186 10.77 -12.12 -6.21
CA ALA A 186 12.07 -11.47 -6.13
C ALA A 186 13.12 -12.14 -7.04
N GLY A 187 13.27 -13.47 -6.95
CA GLY A 187 14.24 -14.24 -7.72
C GLY A 187 13.80 -14.71 -9.11
N LYS A 188 12.61 -14.31 -9.60
CA LYS A 188 12.06 -14.78 -10.89
C LYS A 188 12.32 -13.81 -12.04
N GLU A 189 12.41 -14.31 -13.27
CA GLU A 189 12.53 -13.44 -14.43
C GLU A 189 11.17 -12.94 -14.88
N VAL A 190 11.10 -11.69 -15.35
CA VAL A 190 9.89 -11.17 -15.99
C VAL A 190 9.77 -11.83 -17.37
N ALA A 191 8.78 -12.70 -17.53
CA ALA A 191 8.51 -13.40 -18.78
C ALA A 191 7.74 -12.54 -19.80
N GLY A 192 7.00 -11.54 -19.32
CA GLY A 192 6.28 -10.59 -20.16
C GLY A 192 5.27 -9.78 -19.37
N ALA A 193 4.73 -8.74 -20.00
CA ALA A 193 3.63 -7.97 -19.43
C ALA A 193 2.64 -7.51 -20.49
N ARG A 194 1.37 -7.43 -20.08
CA ARG A 194 0.28 -7.04 -20.96
C ARG A 194 -0.73 -6.20 -20.19
N TYR A 195 -1.25 -5.18 -20.86
CA TYR A 195 -2.39 -4.40 -20.35
C TYR A 195 -3.69 -4.94 -20.95
N ARG A 196 -4.66 -5.29 -20.10
CA ARG A 196 -5.99 -5.78 -20.47
C ARG A 196 -7.01 -5.38 -19.40
N GLU A 197 -8.20 -4.95 -19.80
CA GLU A 197 -9.33 -4.69 -18.87
C GLU A 197 -8.95 -3.78 -17.69
N GLU A 198 -8.27 -2.67 -18.00
CA GLU A 198 -7.79 -1.69 -17.00
C GLU A 198 -6.76 -2.22 -15.99
N ARG A 199 -6.18 -3.40 -16.27
CA ARG A 199 -5.17 -4.03 -15.43
C ARG A 199 -3.90 -4.33 -16.21
N LEU A 200 -2.77 -4.10 -15.55
CA LEU A 200 -1.48 -4.59 -16.00
C LEU A 200 -1.24 -5.97 -15.41
N GLU A 201 -1.03 -6.95 -16.27
CA GLU A 201 -0.60 -8.29 -15.90
C GLU A 201 0.89 -8.45 -16.18
N ILE A 202 1.64 -8.91 -15.20
CA ILE A 202 3.07 -9.14 -15.29
C ILE A 202 3.33 -10.60 -14.94
N LYS A 203 3.92 -11.35 -15.88
CA LYS A 203 4.22 -12.77 -15.73
C LYS A 203 5.66 -12.95 -15.27
N PHE A 204 5.86 -13.83 -14.30
CA PHE A 204 7.17 -14.18 -13.74
C PHE A 204 7.41 -15.69 -13.87
N ARG A 205 8.58 -16.07 -14.39
CA ARG A 205 9.04 -17.47 -14.51
C ARG A 205 10.28 -17.71 -13.64
#